data_AF-A0A2V9NSV2-F1
#
_entry.id   AF-A0A2V9NSV2-F1
#
_cell.length_a   1.000
_cell.length_b   1.000
_cell.length_c   1.000
_cell.angle_alpha   90.00
_cell.angle_beta   90.00
_cell.angle_gamma   90.00
#
_symmetry.space_group_name_H-M   'P 1'
#
loop_
_entity.id
_entity.type
_entity.pdbx_description
1 polymer ?
#
loop_
_entity_poly.entity_id
_entity_poly.type
_entity_poly.pdbx_seq_one_letter_code
_entity_poly.pdbx_strand_id
1 'polypeptide(L)'
;MLALVKLENGRHIRSRVHQLSFTGGLLGFEKPLDEGIKAEVMFHVGDCTVRCKAVMLFPMWATKGCLQPFEFTELDEQQRGKLEADLQKFLSSVPAGSASASQEEPSSAAGDPEPGPDTDGNAGFENPVA
;
A
#
# COMPACT_ATOMS: atom_id res chain seq x y z
N MET A 1 5.98 4.30 9.56
CA MET A 1 7.39 4.72 9.65
C MET A 1 7.59 5.97 8.78
N LEU A 2 8.21 7.01 9.33
CA LEU A 2 8.50 8.25 8.61
C LEU A 2 9.84 8.14 7.90
N ALA A 3 9.93 8.77 6.73
CA ALA A 3 11.17 8.96 5.99
C ALA A 3 11.37 10.44 5.62
N LEU A 4 12.62 10.82 5.48
CA LEU A 4 13.04 12.10 4.96
C LEU A 4 13.82 11.85 3.68
N VAL A 5 13.34 12.41 2.57
CA VAL A 5 13.98 12.31 1.26
C VAL A 5 14.63 13.65 0.95
N LYS A 6 15.96 13.63 0.80
CA LYS A 6 16.74 14.78 0.38
C LYS A 6 17.06 14.66 -1.10
N LEU A 7 16.53 15.56 -1.90
CA LEU A 7 16.79 15.63 -3.33
C LEU A 7 18.17 16.28 -3.59
N GLU A 8 18.73 16.06 -4.78
CA GLU A 8 19.99 16.68 -5.21
C GLU A 8 19.95 18.21 -5.22
N ASN A 9 18.77 18.81 -5.44
CA ASN A 9 18.57 20.26 -5.35
C ASN A 9 18.56 20.79 -3.91
N GLY A 10 18.82 19.95 -2.91
CA GLY A 10 18.86 20.31 -1.49
C GLY A 10 17.49 20.39 -0.80
N ARG A 11 16.39 20.19 -1.54
CA ARG A 11 15.04 20.15 -0.97
C ARG A 11 14.85 18.87 -0.15
N HIS A 12 14.24 19.02 1.03
CA HIS A 12 13.87 17.91 1.89
C HIS A 12 12.35 17.68 1.82
N ILE A 13 11.95 16.43 1.62
CA ILE A 13 10.55 16.01 1.49
C ILE A 13 10.30 14.96 2.56
N ARG A 14 9.30 15.21 3.41
CA ARG A 14 8.83 14.20 4.37
C ARG A 14 7.90 13.24 3.64
N SER A 15 8.13 11.95 3.83
CA SER A 15 7.31 10.89 3.26
C SER A 15 7.06 9.79 4.28
N ARG A 16 6.18 8.86 3.94
CA ARG A 16 5.92 7.66 4.75
C ARG A 16 6.49 6.46 4.02
N VAL A 17 7.26 5.63 4.74
CA VAL A 17 7.68 4.32 4.24
C VAL A 17 6.47 3.39 4.32
N HIS A 18 6.07 2.85 3.16
CA HIS A 18 4.98 1.89 3.04
C HIS A 18 5.51 0.46 3.06
N GLN A 19 6.59 0.21 2.31
CA GLN A 19 7.31 -1.06 2.28
C GLN A 19 8.80 -0.79 2.27
N LEU A 20 9.58 -1.68 2.87
CA LEU A 20 11.03 -1.58 2.95
C LEU A 20 11.66 -2.96 2.78
N SER A 21 12.75 -3.03 2.03
CA SER A 21 13.58 -4.22 1.85
C SER A 21 15.06 -3.86 2.02
N PHE A 22 15.94 -4.85 1.88
CA PHE A 22 17.39 -4.65 1.87
C PHE A 22 17.91 -4.00 0.57
N THR A 23 17.11 -3.98 -0.51
CA THR A 23 17.47 -3.36 -1.81
C THR A 23 16.79 -2.02 -2.05
N GLY A 24 15.71 -1.70 -1.35
CA GLY A 24 14.97 -0.46 -1.57
C GLY A 24 13.66 -0.43 -0.79
N GLY A 25 12.63 0.15 -1.37
CA GLY A 25 11.32 0.20 -0.75
C GLY A 25 10.29 1.00 -1.54
N LEU A 26 9.18 1.31 -0.87
CA LEU A 26 8.06 2.04 -1.41
C LEU A 26 7.72 3.22 -0.51
N LEU A 27 7.77 4.44 -1.06
CA LEU A 27 7.45 5.67 -0.34
C LEU A 27 6.10 6.23 -0.78
N GLY A 28 5.34 6.76 0.17
CA GLY A 28 4.13 7.53 -0.10
C GLY A 28 4.41 9.03 -0.14
N PHE A 29 4.03 9.68 -1.23
CA PHE A 29 4.12 11.14 -1.44
C PHE A 29 2.76 11.74 -1.81
N GLU A 30 2.59 13.03 -1.54
CA GLU A 30 1.41 13.79 -2.03
C GLU A 30 1.52 14.10 -3.52
N LYS A 31 2.74 14.37 -4.00
CA LYS A 31 3.06 14.64 -5.40
C LYS A 31 4.21 13.73 -5.84
N PRO A 32 4.14 13.17 -7.05
CA PRO A 32 5.21 12.30 -7.55
C PRO A 32 6.51 13.07 -7.74
N LEU A 33 7.61 12.35 -7.58
CA LEU A 33 8.94 12.78 -8.00
C LEU A 33 9.21 12.27 -9.42
N ASP A 34 10.09 12.97 -10.13
CA ASP A 34 10.53 12.55 -11.45
C ASP A 34 11.25 11.20 -11.38
N GLU A 35 10.95 10.32 -12.34
CA GLU A 35 11.63 9.03 -12.46
C GLU A 35 13.12 9.23 -12.71
N GLY A 36 13.95 8.40 -12.09
CA GLY A 36 15.41 8.42 -12.24
C GLY A 36 16.11 9.48 -11.39
N ILE A 37 15.37 10.32 -10.65
CA ILE A 37 16.01 11.27 -9.75
C ILE A 37 16.75 10.55 -8.63
N LYS A 38 18.00 10.94 -8.39
CA LYS A 38 18.78 10.46 -7.27
C LYS A 38 18.40 11.26 -6.03
N ALA A 39 18.23 10.57 -4.92
CA ALA A 39 17.89 11.18 -3.66
C ALA A 39 18.51 10.39 -2.52
N GLU A 40 18.70 11.07 -1.40
CA GLU A 40 19.14 10.45 -0.17
C GLU A 40 17.92 10.23 0.73
N VAL A 41 17.67 8.97 1.06
CA VAL A 41 16.53 8.54 1.87
C VAL A 41 17.03 8.23 3.28
N MET A 42 16.41 8.87 4.26
CA MET A 42 16.69 8.70 5.68
C MET A 42 15.45 8.20 6.40
N PHE A 43 15.58 7.16 7.20
CA PHE A 43 14.46 6.59 7.94
C PHE A 43 14.94 5.85 9.21
N HIS A 44 14.00 5.57 10.12
CA HIS A 44 14.28 4.87 11.38
C HIS A 44 13.64 3.47 11.40
N VAL A 45 14.45 2.41 11.53
CA VAL A 45 14.01 1.02 11.75
C VAL A 45 14.34 0.64 13.19
N GLY A 46 13.33 0.50 14.05
CA GLY A 46 13.55 0.31 15.48
C GLY A 46 14.41 1.46 16.06
N ASP A 47 15.53 1.11 16.68
CA ASP A 47 16.49 2.08 17.24
C ASP A 47 17.58 2.50 16.25
N CYS A 48 17.58 1.96 15.03
CA CYS A 48 18.59 2.24 14.01
C CYS A 48 18.11 3.31 13.04
N THR A 49 18.96 4.33 12.83
CA THR A 49 18.76 5.32 11.75
C THR A 49 19.55 4.89 10.54
N VAL A 50 18.86 4.80 9.40
CA VAL A 50 19.42 4.39 8.12
C VAL A 50 19.41 5.57 7.18
N ARG A 51 20.53 5.79 6.47
CA ARG A 51 20.72 6.87 5.51
C ARG A 51 21.39 6.30 4.27
N CYS A 52 20.66 6.25 3.17
CA CYS A 52 21.11 5.61 1.94
C CYS A 52 20.82 6.50 0.74
N LYS A 53 21.69 6.47 -0.27
CA LYS A 53 21.36 7.03 -1.57
C LYS A 53 20.54 6.03 -2.37
N ALA A 54 19.51 6.54 -3.02
CA ALA A 54 18.58 5.77 -3.81
C ALA A 54 18.20 6.52 -5.07
N VAL A 55 17.75 5.78 -6.07
CA VAL A 55 17.09 6.32 -7.26
C VAL A 55 15.59 6.11 -7.11
N MET A 56 14.81 7.15 -7.43
CA MET A 56 13.36 7.03 -7.47
C MET A 56 12.93 6.37 -8.77
N LEU A 57 12.05 5.39 -8.69
CA LEU A 57 11.49 4.69 -9.85
C LEU A 57 10.15 5.31 -10.25
N PHE A 58 9.46 4.66 -11.19
CA PHE A 58 8.18 5.13 -11.72
C PHE A 58 7.12 5.32 -10.61
N PRO A 59 6.45 6.48 -10.55
CA PRO A 59 5.39 6.69 -9.57
C PRO A 59 4.11 5.93 -9.94
N MET A 60 3.46 5.34 -8.95
CA MET A 60 2.14 4.72 -9.07
C MET A 60 1.11 5.60 -8.35
N TRP A 61 0.11 6.09 -9.08
CA TRP A 61 -0.97 6.89 -8.49
C TRP A 61 -1.83 6.04 -7.57
N ALA A 62 -2.15 6.58 -6.40
CA ALA A 62 -3.01 5.96 -5.39
C ALA A 62 -4.22 6.85 -5.10
N THR A 63 -5.18 6.34 -4.32
CA THR A 63 -6.39 7.11 -3.95
C THR A 63 -6.08 8.40 -3.21
N LYS A 64 -4.93 8.47 -2.52
CA LYS A 64 -4.43 9.66 -1.82
C LYS A 64 -2.93 9.85 -2.11
N GLY A 65 -2.63 10.55 -3.20
CA GLY A 65 -1.26 10.85 -3.62
C GLY A 65 -0.68 9.78 -4.54
N CYS A 66 0.61 9.47 -4.37
CA CYS A 66 1.30 8.46 -5.16
C CYS A 66 2.22 7.60 -4.28
N LEU A 67 2.34 6.35 -4.68
CA LEU A 67 3.31 5.40 -4.16
C LEU A 67 4.47 5.32 -5.15
N GLN A 68 5.67 5.66 -4.70
CA GLN A 68 6.84 5.70 -5.55
C GLN A 68 7.89 4.72 -5.02
N PRO A 69 8.21 3.67 -5.79
CA PRO A 69 9.28 2.76 -5.46
C PRO A 69 10.63 3.49 -5.55
N PHE A 70 11.59 3.00 -4.78
CA PHE A 70 12.97 3.46 -4.85
C PHE A 70 13.90 2.27 -4.67
N GLU A 71 15.09 2.37 -5.25
CA GLU A 71 16.14 1.37 -5.15
C GLU A 71 17.43 2.00 -4.64
N PHE A 72 18.12 1.34 -3.71
CA PHE A 72 19.39 1.82 -3.20
C PHE A 72 20.48 1.73 -4.26
N THR A 73 21.20 2.83 -4.48
CA THR A 73 22.28 2.90 -5.48
C THR A 73 23.67 2.85 -4.88
N GLU A 74 23.82 3.28 -3.62
CA GLU A 74 25.10 3.28 -2.90
C GLU A 74 24.89 2.70 -1.51
N LEU A 75 24.59 1.40 -1.46
CA LEU A 75 24.58 0.63 -0.22
C LEU A 75 25.72 -0.37 -0.27
N ASP A 76 26.74 -0.20 0.58
CA ASP A 76 27.81 -1.17 0.67
C ASP A 76 27.30 -2.50 1.29
N GLU A 77 28.00 -3.62 1.07
CA GLU A 77 27.54 -4.94 1.55
C GLU A 77 27.43 -4.98 3.08
N GLN A 78 28.24 -4.20 3.78
CA GLN A 78 28.22 -4.11 5.24
C GLN A 78 26.97 -3.40 5.76
N GLN A 79 26.58 -2.29 5.14
CA GLN A 79 25.35 -1.55 5.41
C GLN A 79 24.13 -2.36 4.99
N ARG A 80 24.23 -3.11 3.89
CA ARG A 80 23.17 -4.01 3.45
C ARG A 80 22.93 -5.14 4.44
N GLY A 81 23.99 -5.82 4.87
CA GLY A 81 23.89 -6.87 5.90
C GLY A 81 23.41 -6.32 7.25
N LYS A 82 23.80 -5.09 7.60
CA LYS A 82 23.28 -4.40 8.80
C LYS A 82 21.78 -4.10 8.66
N LEU A 83 21.36 -3.52 7.54
CA LEU A 83 19.95 -3.22 7.26
C LEU A 83 19.11 -4.51 7.28
N GLU A 84 19.59 -5.58 6.67
CA GLU A 84 18.94 -6.89 6.68
C GLU A 84 18.79 -7.43 8.10
N ALA A 85 19.86 -7.43 8.89
CA ALA A 85 19.82 -7.86 10.29
C ALA A 85 18.87 -7.00 11.14
N ASP A 86 18.84 -5.69 10.93
CA ASP A 86 17.97 -4.77 11.65
C ASP A 86 16.50 -4.95 11.26
N LEU A 87 16.22 -5.18 9.96
CA LEU A 87 14.89 -5.54 9.47
C LEU A 87 14.43 -6.88 10.06
N GLN A 88 15.30 -7.89 10.09
CA GLN A 88 14.97 -9.21 10.65
C GLN A 88 14.70 -9.14 12.16
N LYS A 89 15.49 -8.37 12.91
CA LYS A 89 15.24 -8.10 14.34
C LYS A 89 13.91 -7.40 14.55
N PHE A 90 13.60 -6.38 13.75
CA PHE A 90 12.34 -5.66 13.82
C PHE A 90 11.16 -6.62 13.59
N LEU A 91 11.20 -7.44 12.54
CA LEU A 91 10.17 -8.44 12.25
C LEU A 91 10.03 -9.49 13.37
N SER A 92 11.14 -9.92 13.97
CA SER A 92 11.12 -10.90 15.09
C SER A 92 10.60 -10.30 16.39
N SER A 93 10.67 -8.97 16.55
CA SER A 93 10.14 -8.24 17.71
C SER A 93 8.65 -7.94 17.60
N VAL A 94 8.07 -8.02 16.39
CA VAL A 94 6.62 -7.92 16.20
C VAL A 94 6.01 -9.24 16.66
N PRO A 95 5.23 -9.27 17.76
CA PRO A 95 4.53 -10.49 18.12
C PRO A 95 3.62 -10.88 16.95
N ALA A 96 3.73 -12.13 16.51
CA ALA A 96 2.91 -12.71 15.46
C ALA A 96 1.43 -12.69 15.91
N GLY A 97 0.74 -11.60 15.59
CA GLY A 97 -0.60 -11.33 16.10
C GLY A 97 -1.26 -10.22 15.29
N SER A 98 -1.64 -10.57 14.05
CA SER A 98 -2.84 -10.09 13.33
C SER A 98 -2.75 -10.53 11.86
N ALA A 99 -2.70 -11.85 11.63
CA ALA A 99 -3.24 -12.39 10.38
C ALA A 99 -4.77 -12.39 10.54
N SER A 100 -5.42 -11.27 10.22
CA SER A 100 -6.86 -11.29 9.99
C SER A 100 -7.06 -11.77 8.56
N ALA A 101 -7.10 -13.09 8.40
CA ALA A 101 -7.73 -13.70 7.25
C ALA A 101 -9.22 -13.39 7.33
N SER A 102 -9.76 -12.71 6.32
CA SER A 102 -11.20 -12.70 6.08
C SER A 102 -11.43 -12.76 4.57
N GLN A 103 -11.69 -14.00 4.13
CA GLN A 103 -12.78 -14.40 3.24
C GLN A 103 -12.64 -13.91 1.78
N GLU A 104 -12.19 -14.75 0.85
CA GLU A 104 -12.97 -15.83 0.21
C GLU A 104 -14.24 -15.27 -0.45
N GLU A 105 -14.09 -14.76 -1.67
CA GLU A 105 -15.19 -14.63 -2.64
C GLU A 105 -15.11 -15.82 -3.62
N PRO A 106 -15.90 -16.88 -3.42
CA PRO A 106 -16.23 -17.78 -4.51
C PRO A 106 -17.35 -17.12 -5.33
N SER A 107 -16.96 -16.51 -6.44
CA SER A 107 -17.88 -16.09 -7.51
C SER A 107 -18.52 -17.33 -8.15
N SER A 108 -19.61 -17.82 -7.56
CA SER A 108 -20.44 -18.86 -8.15
C SER A 108 -21.31 -18.27 -9.26
N ALA A 109 -21.00 -18.68 -10.48
CA ALA A 109 -21.80 -18.46 -11.67
C ALA A 109 -23.06 -19.35 -11.69
N ALA A 110 -24.09 -18.83 -12.36
CA ALA A 110 -25.18 -19.51 -13.06
C ALA A 110 -26.34 -20.10 -12.23
N GLY A 111 -27.55 -19.59 -12.51
CA GLY A 111 -28.79 -20.31 -12.27
C GLY A 111 -30.03 -19.42 -12.13
N ASP A 112 -30.56 -18.90 -13.23
CA ASP A 112 -32.03 -18.74 -13.36
C ASP A 112 -32.66 -20.15 -13.35
N PRO A 113 -33.77 -20.35 -12.64
CA PRO A 113 -35.05 -20.28 -13.36
C PRO A 113 -36.21 -19.66 -12.55
N GLU A 114 -37.15 -19.09 -13.32
CA GLU A 114 -38.53 -18.77 -12.95
C GLU A 114 -39.21 -19.85 -12.07
N PRO A 115 -40.13 -19.41 -11.20
CA PRO A 115 -41.49 -19.95 -11.34
C PRO A 115 -42.61 -18.94 -11.02
N GLY A 116 -43.51 -18.70 -11.96
CA GLY A 116 -44.95 -18.54 -11.62
C GLY A 116 -45.68 -19.89 -11.74
N PRO A 117 -47.02 -19.97 -11.60
CA PRO A 117 -48.01 -19.06 -10.99
C PRO A 117 -48.80 -19.83 -9.87
N ASP A 118 -49.72 -19.29 -9.05
CA ASP A 118 -51.11 -18.86 -9.27
C ASP A 118 -51.68 -18.53 -7.87
N THR A 119 -52.31 -17.37 -7.66
CA THR A 119 -53.77 -17.12 -7.60
C THR A 119 -54.44 -17.46 -6.25
N ASP A 120 -54.90 -16.41 -5.56
CA ASP A 120 -56.20 -16.24 -4.87
C ASP A 120 -56.07 -14.94 -4.04
N GLY A 121 -56.86 -13.88 -4.18
CA GLY A 121 -58.29 -13.79 -4.43
C GLY A 121 -58.83 -12.84 -3.36
N ASN A 122 -59.16 -11.61 -3.73
CA ASN A 122 -60.21 -10.87 -3.01
C ASN A 122 -60.89 -9.89 -3.96
N ALA A 123 -62.18 -10.12 -4.13
CA ALA A 123 -63.11 -9.36 -4.94
C ALA A 123 -63.80 -8.26 -4.11
N GLY A 124 -64.30 -7.23 -4.81
CA GLY A 124 -65.21 -6.20 -4.30
C GLY A 124 -64.47 -4.93 -3.88
N PHE A 125 -64.79 -3.74 -4.37
CA PHE A 125 -66.11 -3.23 -4.74
C PHE A 125 -65.97 -2.01 -5.65
N GLU A 126 -67.01 -1.76 -6.42
CA GLU A 126 -67.17 -0.79 -7.51
C GLU A 126 -66.98 0.70 -7.12
N ASN A 127 -66.40 1.48 -8.06
CA ASN A 127 -66.67 2.86 -8.57
C ASN A 127 -67.56 3.88 -7.78
N PRO A 128 -67.61 5.22 -8.09
CA PRO A 128 -67.16 5.91 -9.32
C PRO A 128 -66.52 7.33 -9.16
N VAL A 129 -66.20 7.88 -10.33
CA VAL A 129 -65.77 9.22 -10.75
C VAL A 129 -66.26 10.46 -9.98
N ALA A 130 -65.37 11.44 -9.85
CA ALA A 130 -65.67 12.88 -9.92
C ALA A 130 -64.46 13.63 -10.50
#